data_AF-A0A6H9Y5C9-F1
#
_entry.id   AF-A0A6H9Y5C9-F1
#
_cell.length_a   1.000
_cell.length_b   1.000
_cell.length_c   1.000
_cell.angle_alpha   90.00
_cell.angle_beta   90.00
_cell.angle_gamma   90.00
#
_symmetry.space_group_name_H-M   'P 1'
#
loop_
_entity.id
_entity.type
_entity.pdbx_description
1 polymer ?
#
loop_
_entity_poly.entity_id
_entity_poly.type
_entity_poly.pdbx_seq_one_letter_code
_entity_poly.pdbx_strand_id
1 'polypeptide(L)'
;MDMIWLASYPRSGNTFLRTILWHCFGLRSGSIYARDLGGNQELEKYVGHVEHSPGGRVLFPPNNPALVKTHEYPVNAKPAIYVVRDGRAASVSLWNFYNRSASLLEIIEGQHRFGTWANHLAAWKPWERKDTLLLEYEELRGNLPLALEKLSKFLQRDIVSRQVPDRGEIAGVDGRWVRNKSDWRDAFTDELLQRFDEINGEMMKQMGYEP
;
A
#
# COMPACT_ATOMS: atom_id res chain seq x y z
N MET A 1 -9.64 -13.25 17.54
CA MET A 1 -9.18 -11.92 17.07
C MET A 1 -9.38 -11.88 15.57
N ASP A 2 -10.08 -10.85 15.10
CA ASP A 2 -10.49 -10.76 13.71
C ASP A 2 -9.37 -10.28 12.79
N MET A 3 -9.50 -10.64 11.53
CA MET A 3 -8.58 -10.31 10.45
C MET A 3 -8.77 -8.85 10.01
N ILE A 4 -7.67 -8.15 9.77
CA ILE A 4 -7.64 -6.77 9.29
C ILE A 4 -6.94 -6.76 7.92
N TRP A 5 -7.59 -6.18 6.93
CA TRP A 5 -7.00 -5.99 5.61
C TRP A 5 -5.96 -4.87 5.62
N LEU A 6 -4.79 -5.10 5.03
CA LEU A 6 -3.86 -4.05 4.63
C LEU A 6 -4.06 -3.83 3.13
N ALA A 7 -5.02 -2.97 2.78
CA ALA A 7 -5.46 -2.76 1.40
C ALA A 7 -4.80 -1.51 0.80
N SER A 8 -4.50 -1.58 -0.49
CA SER A 8 -4.12 -0.40 -1.26
C SER A 8 -4.25 -0.70 -2.75
N TYR A 9 -4.48 0.33 -3.57
CA TYR A 9 -4.12 0.22 -5.00
C TYR A 9 -2.64 -0.20 -5.11
N PRO A 10 -2.23 -0.99 -6.12
CA PRO A 10 -0.85 -1.39 -6.28
C PRO A 10 0.10 -0.19 -6.22
N ARG A 11 1.23 -0.37 -5.53
CA ARG A 11 2.31 0.63 -5.44
C ARG A 11 1.99 1.93 -4.68
N SER A 12 0.93 1.91 -3.87
CA SER A 12 0.59 2.99 -2.94
C SER A 12 1.26 2.89 -1.56
N GLY A 13 2.27 2.03 -1.39
CA GLY A 13 3.10 2.01 -0.17
C GLY A 13 2.80 0.94 0.87
N ASN A 14 2.09 -0.13 0.50
CA ASN A 14 1.78 -1.24 1.42
C ASN A 14 3.03 -1.86 2.07
N THR A 15 4.13 -2.04 1.32
CA THR A 15 5.41 -2.52 1.86
C THR A 15 5.90 -1.63 3.01
N PHE A 16 5.79 -0.31 2.87
CA PHE A 16 6.22 0.64 3.90
C PHE A 16 5.30 0.62 5.13
N LEU A 17 3.99 0.52 4.94
CA LEU A 17 3.05 0.28 6.05
C LEU A 17 3.42 -0.99 6.83
N ARG A 18 3.73 -2.09 6.14
CA ARG A 18 4.11 -3.35 6.79
C ARG A 18 5.42 -3.24 7.57
N THR A 19 6.40 -2.51 7.05
CA THR A 19 7.62 -2.15 7.79
C THR A 19 7.29 -1.37 9.06
N ILE A 20 6.41 -0.36 8.99
CA ILE A 20 5.96 0.41 10.16
C ILE A 20 5.29 -0.52 11.18
N LEU A 21 4.35 -1.37 10.75
CA LEU A 21 3.65 -2.31 11.62
C LEU A 21 4.63 -3.26 12.34
N TRP A 22 5.64 -3.75 11.62
CA TRP A 22 6.64 -4.63 12.19
C TRP A 22 7.54 -3.89 13.19
N HIS A 23 8.17 -2.79 12.78
CA HIS A 23 9.18 -2.11 13.59
C HIS A 23 8.60 -1.26 14.72
N CYS A 24 7.42 -0.66 14.53
CA CYS A 24 6.82 0.25 15.51
C CYS A 24 5.77 -0.40 16.40
N PHE A 25 5.24 -1.57 16.04
CA PHE A 25 4.21 -2.31 16.82
C PHE A 25 4.56 -3.79 17.08
N GLY A 26 5.64 -4.32 16.50
CA GLY A 26 5.97 -5.75 16.59
C GLY A 26 4.95 -6.65 15.87
N LEU A 27 4.13 -6.09 14.98
CA LEU A 27 3.04 -6.80 14.32
C LEU A 27 3.49 -7.33 12.96
N ARG A 28 3.41 -8.65 12.81
CA ARG A 28 3.71 -9.34 11.56
C ARG A 28 2.51 -9.32 10.62
N SER A 29 2.78 -9.45 9.32
CA SER A 29 1.75 -9.39 8.28
C SER A 29 1.92 -10.46 7.19
N GLY A 30 0.81 -11.07 6.80
CA GLY A 30 0.71 -11.97 5.66
C GLY A 30 0.26 -11.26 4.38
N SER A 31 0.16 -12.01 3.29
CA SER A 31 -0.35 -11.56 1.99
C SER A 31 -1.31 -12.60 1.44
N ILE A 32 -2.32 -12.21 0.66
CA ILE A 32 -3.12 -13.17 -0.10
C ILE A 32 -2.35 -13.80 -1.28
N TYR A 33 -1.23 -13.19 -1.67
CA TYR A 33 -0.41 -13.63 -2.77
C TYR A 33 0.65 -14.60 -2.23
N ALA A 34 0.72 -15.81 -2.80
CA ALA A 34 1.82 -16.73 -2.52
C ALA A 34 3.14 -16.18 -3.06
N ARG A 35 4.25 -16.37 -2.35
CA ARG A 35 5.56 -15.79 -2.69
C ARG A 35 5.47 -14.26 -2.85
N ASP A 36 4.80 -13.62 -1.90
CA ASP A 36 4.77 -12.16 -1.82
C ASP A 36 6.21 -11.63 -1.77
N LEU A 37 6.43 -10.39 -2.22
CA LEU A 37 7.78 -9.83 -2.36
C LEU A 37 8.71 -10.63 -3.29
N GLY A 38 8.17 -11.56 -4.09
CA GLY A 38 8.95 -12.42 -4.99
C GLY A 38 9.71 -13.53 -4.27
N GLY A 39 9.40 -13.81 -3.00
CA GLY A 39 10.17 -14.74 -2.16
C GLY A 39 11.51 -14.17 -1.69
N ASN A 40 11.66 -12.84 -1.70
CA ASN A 40 12.88 -12.17 -1.25
C ASN A 40 12.96 -12.19 0.28
N GLN A 41 13.67 -13.19 0.82
CA GLN A 41 13.81 -13.42 2.26
C GLN A 41 14.38 -12.23 3.03
N GLU A 42 15.25 -11.43 2.43
CA GLU A 42 15.79 -10.23 3.09
C GLU A 42 14.70 -9.17 3.24
N LEU A 43 13.92 -8.92 2.19
CA LEU A 43 12.82 -7.96 2.24
C LEU A 43 11.68 -8.43 3.17
N GLU A 44 11.42 -9.74 3.21
CA GLU A 44 10.46 -10.35 4.12
C GLU A 44 10.79 -10.08 5.60
N LYS A 45 12.09 -10.09 5.97
CA LYS A 45 12.54 -9.74 7.33
C LYS A 45 12.22 -8.28 7.68
N TYR A 46 12.41 -7.34 6.75
CA TYR A 46 12.12 -5.91 6.95
C TYR A 46 10.63 -5.60 7.14
N VAL A 47 9.75 -6.39 6.55
CA VAL A 47 8.29 -6.15 6.64
C VAL A 47 7.60 -7.02 7.69
N GLY A 48 8.37 -7.82 8.43
CA GLY A 48 7.82 -8.81 9.36
C GLY A 48 6.86 -9.79 8.67
N HIS A 49 7.24 -10.30 7.49
CA HIS A 49 6.36 -11.19 6.71
C HIS A 49 6.08 -12.50 7.46
N VAL A 50 4.88 -13.04 7.24
CA VAL A 50 4.53 -14.43 7.55
C VAL A 50 4.04 -15.07 6.28
N GLU A 51 4.75 -16.11 5.85
CA GLU A 51 4.41 -16.91 4.68
C GLU A 51 3.26 -17.88 5.01
N HIS A 52 2.63 -18.42 3.97
CA HIS A 52 1.57 -19.41 4.12
C HIS A 52 2.12 -20.72 4.71
N SER A 53 1.41 -21.31 5.66
CA SER A 53 1.66 -22.69 6.06
C SER A 53 1.34 -23.66 4.91
N PRO A 54 1.88 -24.89 4.92
CA PRO A 54 1.45 -25.94 4.00
C PRO A 54 -0.09 -26.11 4.10
N GLY A 55 -0.81 -25.64 3.09
CA GLY A 55 -2.28 -25.52 3.10
C GLY A 55 -2.84 -24.10 2.88
N GLY A 56 -1.99 -23.08 2.65
CA GLY A 56 -2.41 -21.75 2.22
C GLY A 56 -2.97 -20.85 3.32
N ARG A 57 -2.77 -21.22 4.60
CA ARG A 57 -3.22 -20.42 5.75
C ARG A 57 -2.05 -19.63 6.32
N VAL A 58 -2.25 -18.35 6.58
CA VAL A 58 -1.27 -17.56 7.34
C VAL A 58 -1.54 -17.75 8.84
N LEU A 59 -0.55 -18.25 9.57
CA LEU A 59 -0.65 -18.44 11.01
C LEU A 59 -0.07 -17.23 11.74
N PHE A 60 -0.93 -16.50 12.45
CA PHE A 60 -0.51 -15.36 13.26
C PHE A 60 -0.28 -15.80 14.72
N PRO A 61 0.67 -15.18 15.45
CA PRO A 61 0.85 -15.42 16.86
C PRO A 61 -0.45 -15.23 17.65
N PRO A 62 -0.69 -16.02 18.73
CA PRO A 62 -1.82 -15.81 19.61
C PRO A 62 -1.86 -14.36 20.11
N ASN A 63 -3.07 -13.81 20.25
CA ASN A 63 -3.30 -12.43 20.67
C ASN A 63 -2.77 -11.34 19.73
N ASN A 64 -2.37 -11.63 18.49
CA ASN A 64 -2.11 -10.61 17.47
C ASN A 64 -3.27 -10.55 16.45
N PRO A 65 -3.63 -9.36 15.93
CA PRO A 65 -4.56 -9.28 14.81
C PRO A 65 -3.95 -9.96 13.57
N ALA A 66 -4.80 -10.63 12.78
CA ALA A 66 -4.38 -11.21 11.52
C ALA A 66 -4.32 -10.12 10.44
N LEU A 67 -3.14 -9.51 10.25
CA LEU A 67 -2.91 -8.46 9.27
C LEU A 67 -2.59 -9.06 7.90
N VAL A 68 -3.45 -8.86 6.91
CA VAL A 68 -3.32 -9.50 5.60
C VAL A 68 -3.35 -8.49 4.47
N LYS A 69 -2.27 -8.44 3.69
CA LYS A 69 -2.11 -7.57 2.53
C LYS A 69 -2.94 -8.03 1.34
N THR A 70 -3.55 -7.07 0.64
CA THR A 70 -4.26 -7.29 -0.63
C THR A 70 -4.17 -6.07 -1.55
N HIS A 71 -4.24 -6.30 -2.87
CA HIS A 71 -4.55 -5.28 -3.88
C HIS A 71 -5.88 -5.59 -4.60
N GLU A 72 -6.65 -6.56 -4.12
CA GLU A 72 -7.97 -6.85 -4.67
C GLU A 72 -9.01 -5.84 -4.15
N TYR A 73 -10.12 -5.77 -4.87
CA TYR A 73 -11.34 -5.15 -4.40
C TYR A 73 -11.83 -5.78 -3.08
N PRO A 74 -12.61 -5.05 -2.26
CA PRO A 74 -13.09 -5.57 -0.99
C PRO A 74 -14.06 -6.74 -1.20
N VAL A 75 -13.77 -7.89 -0.61
CA VAL A 75 -14.59 -9.12 -0.73
C VAL A 75 -15.53 -9.36 0.46
N ASN A 76 -15.42 -8.55 1.52
CA ASN A 76 -16.24 -8.64 2.72
C ASN A 76 -16.21 -7.30 3.48
N ALA A 77 -16.86 -7.22 4.64
CA ALA A 77 -16.93 -6.05 5.51
C ALA A 77 -15.91 -6.05 6.67
N LYS A 78 -14.87 -6.90 6.63
CA LYS A 78 -13.86 -6.94 7.71
C LYS A 78 -13.08 -5.62 7.84
N PRO A 79 -12.56 -5.29 9.03
CA PRO A 79 -11.78 -4.08 9.24
C PRO A 79 -10.61 -3.94 8.25
N ALA A 80 -10.23 -2.72 7.94
CA ALA A 80 -9.17 -2.45 6.98
C ALA A 80 -8.31 -1.25 7.37
N ILE A 81 -7.03 -1.31 7.03
CA ILE A 81 -6.18 -0.13 6.87
C ILE A 81 -6.01 0.03 5.37
N TYR A 82 -6.57 1.09 4.81
CA TYR A 82 -6.43 1.43 3.40
C TYR A 82 -5.36 2.50 3.23
N VAL A 83 -4.34 2.22 2.43
CA VAL A 83 -3.31 3.21 2.09
C VAL A 83 -3.59 3.79 0.71
N VAL A 84 -3.78 5.11 0.66
CA VAL A 84 -3.82 5.90 -0.57
C VAL A 84 -2.46 6.54 -0.82
N ARG A 85 -2.16 6.82 -2.07
CA ARG A 85 -1.00 7.58 -2.53
C ARG A 85 -1.46 8.42 -3.72
N ASP A 86 -0.77 9.53 -3.99
CA ASP A 86 -0.98 10.31 -5.21
C ASP A 86 -1.07 9.37 -6.42
N GLY A 87 -2.20 9.42 -7.14
CA GLY A 87 -2.51 8.47 -8.20
C GLY A 87 -1.54 8.55 -9.38
N ARG A 88 -0.94 9.72 -9.64
CA ARG A 88 0.10 9.89 -10.67
C ARG A 88 1.36 9.15 -10.25
N ALA A 89 1.79 9.36 -9.00
CA ALA A 89 2.96 8.68 -8.43
C ALA A 89 2.77 7.16 -8.33
N ALA A 90 1.57 6.70 -7.97
CA ALA A 90 1.23 5.29 -7.94
C ALA A 90 1.26 4.67 -9.35
N SER A 91 0.69 5.36 -10.35
CA SER A 91 0.67 4.91 -11.75
C SER A 91 2.08 4.75 -12.33
N VAL A 92 2.95 5.74 -12.16
CA VAL A 92 4.36 5.64 -12.59
C VAL A 92 5.08 4.50 -11.86
N SER A 93 4.83 4.34 -10.56
CA SER A 93 5.44 3.24 -9.79
C SER A 93 4.97 1.86 -10.25
N LEU A 94 3.72 1.72 -10.69
CA LEU A 94 3.16 0.48 -11.24
C LEU A 94 3.68 0.19 -12.63
N TRP A 95 3.71 1.19 -13.49
CA TRP A 95 4.30 1.12 -14.81
C TRP A 95 5.75 0.59 -14.76
N ASN A 96 6.56 1.14 -13.86
CA ASN A 96 7.92 0.64 -13.66
C ASN A 96 7.97 -0.76 -13.02
N PHE A 97 7.07 -1.09 -12.10
CA PHE A 97 7.04 -2.42 -11.47
C PHE A 97 6.73 -3.54 -12.48
N TYR A 98 5.92 -3.25 -13.50
CA TYR A 98 5.68 -4.15 -14.64
C TYR A 98 6.80 -4.10 -15.69
N ASN A 99 7.96 -3.52 -15.36
CA ASN A 99 9.07 -3.33 -16.30
C ASN A 99 8.64 -2.64 -17.60
N ARG A 100 7.63 -1.76 -17.53
CA ARG A 100 7.08 -1.02 -18.67
C ARG A 100 6.58 -1.91 -19.81
N SER A 101 6.16 -3.14 -19.48
CA SER A 101 5.57 -4.07 -20.45
C SER A 101 4.22 -3.60 -20.99
N ALA A 102 3.52 -2.75 -20.23
CA ALA A 102 2.39 -1.95 -20.70
C ALA A 102 2.81 -0.48 -20.80
N SER A 103 2.14 0.29 -21.64
CA SER A 103 2.25 1.74 -21.71
C SER A 103 1.74 2.40 -20.43
N LEU A 104 2.20 3.62 -20.13
CA LEU A 104 1.68 4.38 -19.00
C LEU A 104 0.20 4.73 -19.20
N LEU A 105 -0.25 4.94 -20.44
CA LEU A 105 -1.65 5.13 -20.78
C LEU A 105 -2.51 3.93 -20.37
N GLU A 106 -2.09 2.70 -20.69
CA GLU A 106 -2.80 1.47 -20.27
C GLU A 106 -2.89 1.36 -18.75
N ILE A 107 -1.88 1.82 -18.00
CA ILE A 107 -1.94 1.89 -16.53
C ILE A 107 -2.96 2.93 -16.07
N ILE A 108 -2.95 4.12 -16.65
CA ILE A 108 -3.87 5.22 -16.31
C ILE A 108 -5.32 4.81 -16.57
N GLU A 109 -5.58 4.14 -17.69
CA GLU A 109 -6.89 3.64 -18.10
C GLU A 109 -7.30 2.36 -17.36
N GLY A 110 -6.43 1.82 -16.50
CA GLY A 110 -6.73 0.63 -15.71
C GLY A 110 -6.84 -0.64 -16.54
N GLN A 111 -6.15 -0.72 -17.67
CA GLN A 111 -6.07 -1.90 -18.54
C GLN A 111 -5.18 -3.00 -17.93
N HIS A 112 -5.46 -3.34 -16.67
CA HIS A 112 -4.85 -4.42 -15.91
C HIS A 112 -5.85 -4.91 -14.84
N ARG A 113 -5.53 -6.02 -14.17
CA ARG A 113 -6.42 -6.72 -13.23
C ARG A 113 -6.97 -5.91 -12.03
N PHE A 114 -6.51 -4.68 -11.81
CA PHE A 114 -6.86 -3.86 -10.64
C PHE A 114 -7.70 -2.63 -11.00
N GLY A 115 -8.02 -2.44 -12.29
CA GLY A 115 -8.75 -1.28 -12.78
C GLY A 115 -8.00 0.04 -12.55
N THR A 116 -8.74 1.16 -12.64
CA THR A 116 -8.18 2.50 -12.41
C THR A 116 -7.91 2.75 -10.93
N TRP A 117 -6.99 3.67 -10.64
CA TRP A 117 -6.70 4.12 -9.27
C TRP A 117 -7.98 4.62 -8.57
N ALA A 118 -8.77 5.46 -9.26
CA ALA A 118 -10.00 6.01 -8.71
C ALA A 118 -11.05 4.93 -8.44
N ASN A 119 -11.26 3.97 -9.35
CA ASN A 119 -12.22 2.89 -9.15
C ASN A 119 -11.83 1.98 -7.98
N HIS A 120 -10.54 1.72 -7.79
CA HIS A 120 -10.06 0.93 -6.66
C HIS A 120 -10.36 1.62 -5.32
N LEU A 121 -10.11 2.93 -5.24
CA LEU A 121 -10.41 3.71 -4.04
C LEU A 121 -11.93 3.81 -3.81
N ALA A 122 -12.72 4.05 -4.86
CA ALA A 122 -14.19 4.11 -4.80
C ALA A 122 -14.80 2.78 -4.33
N ALA A 123 -14.27 1.65 -4.78
CA ALA A 123 -14.74 0.33 -4.38
C ALA A 123 -14.47 0.05 -2.90
N TRP A 124 -13.30 0.43 -2.38
CA TRP A 124 -12.97 0.29 -0.96
C TRP A 124 -13.71 1.30 -0.07
N LYS A 125 -14.03 2.49 -0.62
CA LYS A 125 -14.77 3.57 0.03
C LYS A 125 -14.32 3.86 1.47
N PRO A 126 -13.01 4.07 1.71
CA PRO A 126 -12.42 3.99 3.06
C PRO A 126 -12.92 5.07 4.03
N TRP A 127 -13.48 6.19 3.54
CA TRP A 127 -14.08 7.24 4.37
C TRP A 127 -15.48 6.90 4.90
N GLU A 128 -16.19 5.93 4.30
CA GLU A 128 -17.52 5.48 4.74
C GLU A 128 -17.52 4.08 5.32
N ARG A 129 -16.56 3.25 4.90
CA ARG A 129 -16.48 1.87 5.30
C ARG A 129 -16.23 1.76 6.81
N LYS A 130 -17.12 1.04 7.51
CA LYS A 130 -16.98 0.78 8.94
C LYS A 130 -15.63 0.13 9.27
N ASP A 131 -15.08 0.47 10.43
CA ASP A 131 -13.84 -0.10 10.96
C ASP A 131 -12.67 -0.03 9.97
N THR A 132 -12.61 1.07 9.21
CA THR A 132 -11.57 1.34 8.23
C THR A 132 -10.76 2.57 8.59
N LEU A 133 -9.43 2.42 8.64
CA LEU A 133 -8.49 3.51 8.76
C LEU A 133 -7.96 3.87 7.37
N LEU A 134 -8.17 5.10 6.94
CA LEU A 134 -7.53 5.67 5.76
C LEU A 134 -6.21 6.33 6.15
N LEU A 135 -5.12 5.94 5.47
CA LEU A 135 -3.81 6.56 5.60
C LEU A 135 -3.30 7.03 4.24
N GLU A 136 -2.66 8.19 4.21
CA GLU A 136 -1.94 8.68 3.05
C GLU A 136 -0.48 8.26 3.11
N TYR A 137 0.06 7.77 2.00
CA TYR A 137 1.46 7.41 1.88
C TYR A 137 2.37 8.62 2.15
N GLU A 138 1.95 9.81 1.71
CA GLU A 138 2.64 11.07 1.95
C GLU A 138 2.72 11.38 3.45
N GLU A 139 1.66 11.12 4.22
CA GLU A 139 1.68 11.25 5.69
C GLU A 139 2.60 10.22 6.34
N LEU A 140 2.52 8.94 5.94
CA LEU A 140 3.42 7.89 6.45
C LEU A 140 4.89 8.27 6.30
N ARG A 141 5.22 9.00 5.22
CA ARG A 141 6.59 9.44 4.89
C ARG A 141 6.96 10.78 5.51
N GLY A 142 6.03 11.73 5.56
CA GLY A 142 6.28 13.12 5.95
C GLY A 142 6.01 13.42 7.42
N ASN A 143 5.15 12.65 8.08
CA ASN A 143 4.77 12.83 9.48
C ASN A 143 4.51 11.48 10.16
N LEU A 144 5.59 10.70 10.32
CA LEU A 144 5.53 9.38 10.96
C LEU A 144 4.89 9.42 12.37
N PRO A 145 5.18 10.39 13.27
CA PRO A 145 4.53 10.44 14.59
C PRO A 145 3.00 10.46 14.51
N LEU A 146 2.43 11.30 13.64
CA LEU A 146 0.97 11.37 13.46
C LEU A 146 0.40 10.06 12.91
N ALA A 147 1.07 9.45 11.93
CA ALA A 147 0.68 8.15 11.41
C ALA A 147 0.71 7.04 12.49
N LEU A 148 1.72 7.04 13.36
CA LEU A 148 1.83 6.07 14.46
C LEU A 148 0.71 6.24 15.48
N GLU A 149 0.30 7.48 15.80
CA GLU A 149 -0.83 7.73 16.69
C GLU A 149 -2.15 7.21 16.11
N LYS A 150 -2.41 7.46 14.82
CA LYS A 150 -3.59 6.94 14.11
C LYS A 150 -3.61 5.40 14.12
N LEU A 151 -2.47 4.77 13.82
CA LEU A 151 -2.33 3.32 13.84
C LEU A 151 -2.51 2.74 15.24
N SER A 152 -1.90 3.34 16.26
CA SER A 152 -2.02 2.91 17.65
C SER A 152 -3.47 2.91 18.13
N LYS A 153 -4.19 4.00 17.85
CA LYS A 153 -5.62 4.12 18.19
C LYS A 153 -6.47 3.09 17.46
N PHE A 154 -6.25 2.88 16.17
CA PHE A 154 -7.00 1.92 15.37
C PHE A 154 -6.74 0.47 15.80
N LEU A 155 -5.47 0.12 16.01
CA LEU A 155 -5.05 -1.24 16.37
C LEU A 155 -5.26 -1.56 17.85
N GLN A 156 -5.51 -0.54 18.69
CA GLN A 156 -5.53 -0.62 20.15
C GLN A 156 -4.24 -1.25 20.68
N ARG A 157 -3.11 -0.70 20.25
CA ARG A 157 -1.76 -1.18 20.59
C ARG A 157 -0.82 -0.04 20.90
N ASP A 158 0.05 -0.28 21.87
CA ASP A 158 1.12 0.66 22.20
C ASP A 158 2.16 0.73 21.08
N ILE A 159 2.68 1.93 20.88
CA ILE A 159 3.82 2.19 20.00
C ILE A 159 5.07 1.70 20.74
N VAL A 160 5.71 0.62 20.25
CA VAL A 160 6.91 0.06 20.88
C VAL A 160 8.20 0.71 20.37
N SER A 161 8.16 1.34 19.20
CA SER A 161 9.27 2.11 18.63
C SER A 161 8.73 3.21 17.72
N ARG A 162 9.48 4.31 17.59
CA ARG A 162 9.20 5.42 16.66
C ARG A 162 10.19 5.49 15.50
N GLN A 163 10.97 4.43 15.31
CA GLN A 163 11.97 4.31 14.26
C GLN A 163 11.56 3.26 13.25
N VAL A 164 11.83 3.53 11.98
CA VAL A 164 11.75 2.59 10.87
C VAL A 164 13.10 2.55 10.16
N PRO A 165 13.48 1.43 9.53
CA PRO A 165 14.67 1.34 8.69
C PRO A 165 14.67 2.42 7.61
N ASP A 166 15.86 2.85 7.18
CA ASP A 166 15.95 3.87 6.15
C ASP A 166 15.38 3.33 4.83
N ARG A 167 14.73 4.22 4.07
CA ARG A 167 14.12 3.82 2.79
C ARG A 167 15.18 3.38 1.79
N GLY A 168 16.35 4.00 1.81
CA GLY A 168 17.49 3.65 0.97
C GLY A 168 18.01 2.25 1.27
N GLU A 169 18.01 1.83 2.53
CA GLU A 169 18.36 0.46 2.92
C GLU A 169 17.38 -0.55 2.32
N ILE A 170 16.08 -0.32 2.48
CA ILE A 170 15.05 -1.23 1.93
C ILE A 170 15.07 -1.24 0.40
N ALA A 171 15.23 -0.07 -0.22
CA ALA A 171 15.36 0.04 -1.67
C ALA A 171 16.65 -0.59 -2.20
N GLY A 172 17.74 -0.59 -1.42
CA GLY A 172 19.01 -1.18 -1.77
C GLY A 172 18.97 -2.71 -1.88
N VAL A 173 17.95 -3.37 -1.32
CA VAL A 173 17.78 -4.82 -1.41
C VAL A 173 17.52 -5.27 -2.86
N ASP A 174 16.56 -4.63 -3.55
CA ASP A 174 16.27 -4.95 -4.96
C ASP A 174 15.76 -3.80 -5.83
N GLY A 175 15.41 -2.65 -5.24
CA GLY A 175 14.88 -1.47 -5.94
C GLY A 175 13.52 -1.68 -6.62
N ARG A 176 12.95 -2.89 -6.56
CA ARG A 176 11.72 -3.28 -7.26
C ARG A 176 10.49 -2.96 -6.42
N TRP A 177 10.50 -3.35 -5.15
CA TRP A 177 9.36 -3.15 -4.26
C TRP A 177 9.34 -1.76 -3.65
N VAL A 178 10.51 -1.25 -3.27
CA VAL A 178 10.73 0.11 -2.77
C VAL A 178 11.79 0.77 -3.64
N ARG A 179 11.50 1.95 -4.18
CA ARG A 179 12.43 2.73 -5.02
C ARG A 179 13.04 3.87 -4.24
N ASN A 180 14.27 4.27 -4.57
CA ASN A 180 14.94 5.45 -4.00
C ASN A 180 14.29 6.77 -4.45
N LYS A 181 13.98 6.90 -5.75
CA LYS A 181 13.36 8.09 -6.32
C LYS A 181 12.44 7.71 -7.49
N SER A 182 11.31 8.38 -7.56
CA SER A 182 10.42 8.43 -8.72
C SER A 182 9.62 9.72 -8.61
N ASP A 183 9.92 10.70 -9.46
CA ASP A 183 9.01 11.83 -9.67
C ASP A 183 8.08 11.44 -10.82
N TRP A 184 6.79 11.65 -10.65
CA TRP A 184 5.83 11.33 -11.70
C TRP A 184 5.89 12.35 -12.84
N ARG A 185 6.35 13.57 -12.56
CA ARG A 185 6.46 14.67 -13.52
C ARG A 185 7.42 14.34 -14.67
N ASP A 186 8.43 13.52 -14.41
CA ASP A 186 9.38 13.09 -15.44
C ASP A 186 8.77 12.10 -16.46
N ALA A 187 7.61 11.50 -16.14
CA ALA A 187 6.99 10.45 -16.94
C ALA A 187 5.67 10.87 -17.61
N PHE A 188 5.04 11.94 -17.14
CA PHE A 188 3.76 12.44 -17.65
C PHE A 188 4.00 13.50 -18.73
N THR A 189 3.47 13.26 -19.93
CA THR A 189 3.25 14.34 -20.91
C THR A 189 1.95 15.06 -20.60
N ASP A 190 1.72 16.22 -21.22
CA ASP A 190 0.47 16.98 -21.05
C ASP A 190 -0.76 16.14 -21.44
N GLU A 191 -0.67 15.34 -22.51
CA GLU A 191 -1.76 14.47 -22.95
C GLU A 191 -2.04 13.34 -21.95
N LEU A 192 -0.99 12.74 -21.37
CA LEU A 192 -1.14 11.71 -20.35
C LEU A 192 -1.70 12.28 -19.05
N LEU A 193 -1.32 13.51 -18.69
CA LEU A 193 -1.85 14.20 -17.52
C LEU A 193 -3.32 14.53 -17.70
N GLN A 194 -3.70 15.11 -18.85
CA GLN A 194 -5.09 15.36 -19.20
C GLN A 194 -5.91 14.07 -19.12
N ARG A 195 -5.42 12.98 -19.73
CA ARG A 195 -6.11 11.69 -19.70
C ARG A 195 -6.23 11.12 -18.30
N PHE A 196 -5.21 11.30 -17.47
CA PHE A 196 -5.26 10.89 -16.07
C PHE A 196 -6.30 11.67 -15.28
N ASP A 197 -6.37 12.99 -15.48
CA ASP A 197 -7.32 13.86 -14.80
C ASP A 197 -8.77 13.59 -15.23
N GLU A 198 -9.02 13.27 -16.50
CA GLU A 198 -10.33 12.83 -17.00
C GLU A 198 -10.85 11.59 -16.25
N ILE A 199 -9.95 10.65 -15.90
CA ILE A 199 -10.31 9.35 -15.31
C ILE A 199 -10.29 9.41 -13.78
N ASN A 200 -9.31 10.10 -13.20
CA ASN A 200 -9.00 10.02 -11.77
C ASN A 200 -9.16 11.36 -11.05
N GLY A 201 -9.34 12.47 -11.77
CA GLY A 201 -9.24 13.83 -11.24
C GLY A 201 -10.27 14.16 -10.17
N GLU A 202 -11.51 13.68 -10.29
CA GLU A 202 -12.53 13.87 -9.23
C GLU A 202 -12.10 13.24 -7.91
N MET A 203 -11.61 12.01 -7.96
CA MET A 203 -11.12 11.28 -6.80
C MET A 203 -9.81 11.87 -6.26
N MET A 204 -8.93 12.38 -7.13
CA MET A 204 -7.72 13.11 -6.70
C MET A 204 -8.09 14.34 -5.88
N LYS A 205 -9.05 15.15 -6.36
CA LYS A 205 -9.57 16.33 -5.64
C LYS A 205 -10.22 15.94 -4.31
N GLN A 206 -11.01 14.88 -4.29
CA GLN A 206 -11.61 14.37 -3.05
C GLN A 206 -10.55 13.99 -2.01
N MET A 207 -9.43 13.42 -2.46
CA MET A 207 -8.29 13.06 -1.61
C MET A 207 -7.35 14.24 -1.31
N GLY A 208 -7.67 15.46 -1.74
CA GLY A 208 -6.84 16.65 -1.50
C GLY A 208 -5.56 16.71 -2.34
N TYR A 209 -5.43 15.88 -3.37
CA TYR A 209 -4.31 15.99 -4.31
C TYR A 209 -4.61 17.11 -5.32
N GLU A 210 -3.74 18.12 -5.35
CA GLU A 210 -3.83 19.22 -6.31
C GLU A 210 -3.50 18.74 -7.75
N PRO A 211 -4.18 19.28 -8.78
CA PRO A 211 -3.86 19.04 -10.19
C PRO A 211 -2.40 19.36 -10.54
#